data_AF-A0A6L7PXA3-F1
#
_entry.id   AF-A0A6L7PXA3-F1
#
_cell.length_a   1.000
_cell.length_b   1.000
_cell.length_c   1.000
_cell.angle_alpha   90.00
_cell.angle_beta   90.00
_cell.angle_gamma   90.00
#
_symmetry.space_group_name_H-M   'P 1'
#
loop_
_entity.id
_entity.type
_entity.pdbx_description
1 polymer ?
#
loop_
_entity_poly.entity_id
_entity_poly.type
_entity_poly.pdbx_seq_one_letter_code
_entity_poly.pdbx_strand_id
1 'polypeptide(L)'
;MKLTDLISAAPWREAKTFRHTWPHEYVLLQKDDQRELLETVCQRLRNGEGVPCRFFAMDNLYLFIGDYKYWLMTHYDEVDWDDEEVLNRAPLYRDRRDFIIQPGDSGMPQHYPANPPHQPKEQQP
;
A
#
# COMPACT_ATOMS: atom_id res chain seq x y z
N MET A 1 -13.79 -3.84 14.84
CA MET A 1 -13.57 -5.21 14.28
C MET A 1 -12.05 -5.49 14.18
N LYS A 2 -11.54 -6.70 13.86
CA LYS A 2 -10.09 -6.80 13.55
C LYS A 2 -9.83 -6.20 12.17
N LEU A 3 -8.68 -5.55 11.97
CA LEU A 3 -8.33 -4.94 10.68
C LEU A 3 -8.38 -5.94 9.50
N THR A 4 -7.99 -7.19 9.72
CA THR A 4 -8.07 -8.24 8.70
C THR A 4 -9.50 -8.51 8.24
N ASP A 5 -10.47 -8.38 9.15
CA ASP A 5 -11.89 -8.59 8.83
C ASP A 5 -12.42 -7.40 8.03
N LEU A 6 -12.02 -6.17 8.41
CA LEU A 6 -12.35 -4.94 7.67
C LEU A 6 -11.83 -5.02 6.23
N ILE A 7 -10.56 -5.40 6.07
CA ILE A 7 -9.93 -5.58 4.76
C ILE A 7 -10.66 -6.64 3.94
N SER A 8 -11.06 -7.75 4.55
CA SER A 8 -11.71 -8.86 3.83
C SER A 8 -13.13 -8.52 3.38
N ALA A 9 -13.84 -7.69 4.16
CA ALA A 9 -15.21 -7.27 3.85
C ALA A 9 -15.28 -6.10 2.86
N ALA A 10 -14.20 -5.32 2.71
CA ALA A 10 -14.21 -4.11 1.91
C ALA A 10 -14.39 -4.40 0.39
N PRO A 11 -15.14 -3.56 -0.35
CA PRO A 11 -15.49 -3.80 -1.75
C PRO A 11 -14.38 -3.32 -2.70
N TRP A 12 -13.23 -3.98 -2.67
CA TRP A 12 -12.06 -3.62 -3.48
C TRP A 12 -12.37 -3.62 -4.98
N ARG A 13 -11.93 -2.56 -5.65
CA ARG A 13 -12.07 -2.39 -7.11
C ARG A 13 -10.72 -2.28 -7.76
N GLU A 14 -10.53 -2.99 -8.87
CA GLU A 14 -9.30 -2.85 -9.65
C GLU A 14 -9.19 -1.44 -10.25
N ALA A 15 -8.06 -0.79 -10.03
CA ALA A 15 -7.75 0.49 -10.65
C ALA A 15 -7.57 0.33 -12.16
N LYS A 16 -8.20 1.22 -12.92
CA LYS A 16 -7.97 1.31 -14.38
C LYS A 16 -6.69 2.08 -14.70
N THR A 17 -6.35 3.05 -13.87
CA THR A 17 -5.10 3.80 -13.92
C THR A 17 -3.93 2.87 -13.60
N PHE A 18 -2.87 2.95 -14.41
CA PHE A 18 -1.65 2.14 -14.24
C PHE A 18 -1.87 0.62 -14.19
N ARG A 19 -3.02 0.09 -14.61
CA ARG A 19 -3.35 -1.34 -14.61
C ARG A 19 -2.23 -2.25 -15.14
N HIS A 20 -1.54 -1.81 -16.19
CA HIS A 20 -0.48 -2.59 -16.84
C HIS A 20 0.92 -2.38 -16.24
N THR A 21 1.14 -1.30 -15.50
CA THR A 21 2.46 -0.92 -14.99
C THR A 21 2.58 -1.00 -13.47
N TRP A 22 1.47 -0.84 -12.77
CA TRP A 22 1.32 -0.85 -11.32
C TRP A 22 -0.12 -1.30 -10.96
N PRO A 23 -0.44 -2.59 -11.17
CA PRO A 23 -1.77 -3.11 -10.87
C PRO A 23 -2.07 -2.97 -9.37
N HIS A 24 -3.16 -2.29 -9.04
CA HIS A 24 -3.62 -2.07 -7.68
C HIS A 24 -5.15 -2.07 -7.62
N GLU A 25 -5.67 -2.20 -6.41
CA GLU A 25 -7.09 -2.09 -6.11
C GLU A 25 -7.30 -0.94 -5.14
N TYR A 26 -8.53 -0.45 -5.05
CA TYR A 26 -8.88 0.63 -4.14
C TYR A 26 -10.29 0.50 -3.60
N VAL A 27 -10.51 1.15 -2.46
CA VAL A 27 -11.83 1.48 -1.89
C VAL A 27 -11.92 2.98 -1.66
N LEU A 28 -13.14 3.47 -1.61
CA LEU A 28 -13.47 4.89 -1.48
C LEU A 28 -14.23 5.12 -0.17
N LEU A 29 -13.80 6.09 0.63
CA LEU A 29 -14.29 6.35 1.98
C LEU A 29 -15.83 6.45 2.03
N GLN A 30 -16.40 7.39 1.27
CA GLN A 30 -17.80 7.74 1.34
C GLN A 30 -18.63 6.74 0.54
N LYS A 31 -18.20 6.45 -0.68
CA LYS A 31 -18.98 5.61 -1.60
C LYS A 31 -19.13 4.17 -1.11
N ASP A 32 -18.12 3.65 -0.40
CA ASP A 32 -18.10 2.26 0.04
C ASP A 32 -18.36 2.08 1.53
N ASP A 33 -18.66 3.16 2.27
CA ASP A 33 -18.83 3.16 3.73
C ASP A 33 -17.62 2.54 4.47
N GLN A 34 -16.42 3.02 4.16
CA GLN A 34 -15.15 2.42 4.64
C GLN A 34 -14.47 3.22 5.73
N ARG A 35 -15.22 4.05 6.47
CA ARG A 35 -14.64 4.90 7.52
C ARG A 35 -13.86 4.11 8.56
N GLU A 36 -14.42 3.04 9.13
CA GLU A 36 -13.73 2.22 10.15
C GLU A 36 -12.42 1.62 9.61
N LEU A 37 -12.41 1.17 8.34
CA LEU A 37 -11.22 0.64 7.70
C LEU A 37 -10.13 1.71 7.56
N LEU A 38 -10.48 2.88 7.01
CA LEU A 38 -9.51 3.97 6.80
C LEU A 38 -9.01 4.53 8.13
N GLU A 39 -9.87 4.71 9.13
CA GLU A 39 -9.46 5.13 10.49
C GLU A 39 -8.47 4.13 11.09
N THR A 40 -8.74 2.83 10.96
CA THR A 40 -7.85 1.78 11.50
C THR A 40 -6.49 1.79 10.78
N VAL A 41 -6.47 1.98 9.46
CA VAL A 41 -5.22 2.14 8.68
C VAL A 41 -4.46 3.39 9.11
N CYS A 42 -5.12 4.55 9.20
CA CYS A 42 -4.50 5.80 9.63
C CYS A 42 -3.93 5.68 11.04
N GLN A 43 -4.63 5.02 11.96
CA GLN A 43 -4.15 4.80 13.32
C GLN A 43 -2.88 3.95 13.36
N ARG A 44 -2.79 2.88 12.55
CA ARG A 44 -1.56 2.07 12.46
C ARG A 44 -0.39 2.86 11.89
N LEU A 45 -0.63 3.66 10.85
CA LEU A 45 0.38 4.57 10.30
C LEU A 45 0.88 5.57 11.36
N ARG A 46 -0.04 6.20 12.09
CA ARG A 46 0.26 7.12 13.20
C ARG A 46 1.03 6.44 14.34
N ASN A 47 0.79 5.16 14.58
CA ASN A 47 1.52 4.37 15.58
C ASN A 47 2.94 3.98 15.12
N GLY A 48 3.38 4.43 13.95
CA GLY A 48 4.73 4.18 13.43
C GLY A 48 4.88 2.85 12.68
N GLU A 49 3.79 2.21 12.29
CA GLU A 49 3.83 0.95 11.53
C GLU A 49 4.03 1.17 10.02
N GLY A 50 4.01 2.44 9.58
CA GLY A 50 4.25 2.81 8.19
C GLY A 50 5.70 2.64 7.77
N VAL A 51 5.92 2.09 6.59
CA VAL A 51 7.24 2.01 5.95
C VAL A 51 7.31 3.06 4.85
N PRO A 52 8.32 3.96 4.87
CA PRO A 52 8.55 4.91 3.79
C PRO A 52 8.86 4.18 2.49
N CYS A 53 8.12 4.49 1.44
CA CYS A 53 8.31 3.98 0.09
C CYS A 53 8.09 5.10 -0.91
N ARG A 54 8.26 4.79 -2.20
CA ARG A 54 7.93 5.71 -3.28
C ARG A 54 6.65 5.30 -3.97
N PHE A 55 5.84 6.29 -4.30
CA PHE A 55 4.83 6.21 -5.33
C PHE A 55 5.32 7.07 -6.51
N PHE A 56 5.94 6.42 -7.50
CA PHE A 56 6.69 7.09 -8.57
C PHE A 56 7.78 8.02 -8.02
N ALA A 57 7.60 9.33 -8.14
CA ALA A 57 8.57 10.34 -7.69
C ALA A 57 8.19 10.96 -6.33
N MET A 58 7.08 10.53 -5.73
CA MET A 58 6.57 11.05 -4.46
C MET A 58 6.90 10.06 -3.35
N ASP A 59 7.33 10.58 -2.20
CA ASP A 59 7.47 9.78 -0.99
C ASP A 59 6.09 9.54 -0.37
N ASN A 60 5.82 8.32 0.08
CA ASN A 60 4.57 7.96 0.73
C ASN A 60 4.79 6.84 1.77
N LEU A 61 3.86 6.67 2.70
CA LEU A 61 3.90 5.65 3.73
C LEU A 61 2.98 4.48 3.37
N TYR A 62 3.52 3.27 3.49
CA TYR A 62 2.80 2.04 3.19
C TYR A 62 2.67 1.19 4.44
N LEU A 63 1.50 0.58 4.63
CA LEU A 63 1.32 -0.52 5.58
C LEU A 63 1.44 -1.86 4.85
N PHE A 64 2.14 -2.80 5.48
CA PHE A 64 2.32 -4.15 4.96
C PHE A 64 1.52 -5.13 5.83
N ILE A 65 0.52 -5.78 5.25
CA ILE A 65 -0.40 -6.66 5.97
C ILE A 65 -0.66 -7.89 5.11
N GLY A 66 -0.15 -9.04 5.56
CA GLY A 66 -0.19 -10.27 4.77
C GLY A 66 0.51 -10.09 3.43
N ASP A 67 -0.15 -10.49 2.35
CA ASP A 67 0.41 -10.46 0.99
C ASP A 67 0.18 -9.13 0.25
N TYR A 68 -0.23 -8.08 0.96
CA TYR A 68 -0.58 -6.79 0.38
C TYR A 68 0.13 -5.63 1.06
N LYS A 69 0.42 -4.60 0.27
CA LYS A 69 0.75 -3.26 0.75
C LYS A 69 -0.43 -2.32 0.56
N TYR A 70 -0.62 -1.39 1.49
CA TYR A 70 -1.74 -0.46 1.54
C TYR A 70 -1.23 0.97 1.67
N TRP A 71 -1.84 1.92 0.97
CA TRP A 71 -1.47 3.34 1.04
C TRP A 71 -2.65 4.26 0.76
N LEU A 72 -2.59 5.46 1.32
CA LEU A 72 -3.51 6.56 1.05
C LEU A 72 -2.93 7.45 -0.04
N MET A 73 -3.79 8.20 -0.73
CA MET A 73 -3.33 9.25 -1.66
C MET A 73 -2.96 10.55 -0.94
N THR A 74 -3.58 10.78 0.21
CA THR A 74 -3.32 11.89 1.14
C THR A 74 -2.46 11.39 2.31
N HIS A 75 -1.70 12.28 2.97
CA HIS A 75 -1.02 11.92 4.20
C HIS A 75 -2.06 11.51 5.28
N TYR A 76 -1.77 10.49 6.10
CA TYR A 76 -2.76 9.91 7.03
C TYR A 76 -3.25 10.89 8.12
N ASP A 77 -2.49 11.96 8.39
CA ASP A 77 -2.89 13.04 9.32
C ASP A 77 -3.69 14.17 8.63
N GLU A 78 -3.81 14.13 7.31
CA GLU A 78 -4.47 15.15 6.48
C GLU A 78 -5.77 14.63 5.83
N VAL A 79 -6.18 13.40 6.16
CA VAL A 79 -7.40 12.76 5.64
C VAL A 79 -8.61 13.61 5.98
N ASP A 80 -9.35 14.02 4.94
CA ASP A 80 -10.64 14.68 5.09
C ASP A 80 -11.77 13.64 5.18
N TRP A 81 -12.36 13.52 6.36
CA TRP A 81 -13.40 12.53 6.63
C TRP A 81 -14.74 12.83 5.98
N ASP A 82 -14.89 14.01 5.38
CA ASP A 82 -16.08 14.46 4.67
C ASP A 82 -15.88 14.47 3.14
N ASP A 83 -14.67 14.15 2.65
CA ASP A 83 -14.35 14.01 1.22
C ASP A 83 -14.18 12.53 0.80
N GLU A 84 -14.01 12.30 -0.50
CA GLU A 84 -13.80 10.98 -1.10
C GLU A 84 -12.34 10.53 -1.03
N GLU A 85 -11.94 10.11 0.17
CA GLU A 85 -10.60 9.57 0.42
C GLU A 85 -10.42 8.15 -0.14
N VAL A 86 -9.20 7.84 -0.56
CA VAL A 86 -8.88 6.58 -1.26
C VAL A 86 -7.88 5.76 -0.47
N LEU A 87 -8.27 4.54 -0.12
CA LEU A 87 -7.33 3.52 0.35
C LEU A 87 -7.02 2.57 -0.80
N ASN A 88 -5.76 2.54 -1.19
CA ASN A 88 -5.24 1.64 -2.23
C ASN A 88 -4.61 0.40 -1.60
N ARG A 89 -4.58 -0.70 -2.35
CA ARG A 89 -3.78 -1.88 -2.05
C ARG A 89 -3.16 -2.50 -3.30
N ALA A 90 -2.02 -3.17 -3.13
CA ALA A 90 -1.40 -3.97 -4.18
C ALA A 90 -0.75 -5.23 -3.61
N PRO A 91 -0.76 -6.36 -4.35
CA PRO A 91 -0.03 -7.56 -3.93
C PRO A 91 1.49 -7.33 -3.92
N LEU A 92 2.19 -7.85 -2.92
CA LEU A 92 3.65 -7.66 -2.75
C LEU A 92 4.48 -8.24 -3.91
N TYR A 93 4.04 -9.37 -4.49
CA TYR A 93 4.82 -10.12 -5.48
C TYR A 93 4.84 -9.52 -6.90
N ARG A 94 4.05 -8.46 -7.17
CA ARG A 94 3.96 -7.86 -8.52
C ARG A 94 4.75 -6.57 -8.69
N ASP A 95 5.31 -6.01 -7.62
CA ASP A 95 6.00 -4.74 -7.71
C ASP A 95 7.52 -4.93 -7.93
N ARG A 96 7.93 -4.89 -9.20
CA ARG A 96 9.34 -5.05 -9.61
C ARG A 96 10.21 -3.82 -9.31
N ARG A 97 9.65 -2.74 -8.75
CA ARG A 97 10.31 -1.41 -8.75
C ARG A 97 10.59 -0.84 -7.36
N ASP A 98 9.81 -1.18 -6.35
CA ASP A 98 9.99 -0.63 -5.01
C ASP A 98 10.07 -1.79 -4.02
N PHE A 99 11.30 -2.12 -3.62
CA PHE A 99 11.68 -3.11 -2.61
C PHE A 99 10.91 -4.44 -2.69
N ILE A 100 11.57 -5.48 -3.19
CA ILE A 100 11.01 -6.83 -3.14
C ILE A 100 11.00 -7.27 -1.66
N ILE A 101 9.91 -6.96 -0.96
CA ILE A 101 9.57 -7.56 0.33
C ILE A 101 9.01 -8.94 0.01
N GLN A 102 9.79 -9.98 0.30
CA GLN A 102 9.40 -11.37 0.12
C GLN A 102 8.60 -11.90 1.31
N PRO A 103 7.80 -12.95 1.13
CA PRO A 103 7.15 -13.61 2.27
C PRO A 103 8.18 -14.02 3.34
N GLY A 104 8.03 -13.49 4.56
CA GLY A 104 8.97 -13.67 5.67
C GLY A 104 9.83 -12.44 5.99
N ASP A 105 9.78 -11.41 5.15
CA ASP A 105 10.46 -10.16 5.38
C ASP A 105 9.74 -9.29 6.42
N SER A 106 10.52 -8.69 7.32
CA SER A 106 10.01 -7.90 8.44
C SER A 106 9.49 -6.49 8.09
N GLY A 107 9.76 -5.99 6.89
CA GLY A 107 9.45 -4.62 6.49
C GLY A 107 10.32 -3.53 7.14
N MET A 108 11.23 -3.87 8.05
CA MET A 108 12.08 -2.90 8.75
C MET A 108 13.21 -2.40 7.84
N PRO A 109 13.38 -1.08 7.62
CA PRO A 109 14.39 -0.54 6.70
C PRO A 109 15.82 -1.03 6.97
N GLN A 110 16.17 -1.22 8.24
CA GLN A 110 17.48 -1.71 8.68
C GLN A 110 17.80 -3.16 8.29
N HIS A 111 16.79 -3.94 7.87
CA HIS A 111 16.96 -5.33 7.46
C HIS A 111 17.20 -5.49 5.94
N TYR A 112 17.26 -4.37 5.20
CA TYR A 112 17.53 -4.36 3.76
C TYR A 112 18.83 -3.60 3.45
N PRO A 113 19.58 -4.03 2.42
CA PRO A 113 20.76 -3.30 1.98
C PRO A 113 20.38 -1.92 1.43
N ALA A 114 21.12 -0.89 1.84
CA ALA A 114 20.88 0.50 1.43
C ALA A 114 20.92 0.73 -0.09
N ASN A 115 21.59 -0.17 -0.83
CA ASN A 115 21.65 -0.19 -2.28
C ASN A 115 21.29 -1.59 -2.78
N PRO A 116 20.02 -1.87 -3.10
CA PRO A 116 19.65 -3.14 -3.70
C PRO A 116 20.33 -3.25 -5.08
N PRO A 117 20.87 -4.43 -5.43
CA PRO A 117 21.49 -4.61 -6.74
C PRO A 117 20.45 -4.37 -7.83
N HIS A 118 20.76 -3.45 -8.75
CA HIS A 118 20.04 -3.34 -10.01
C HIS A 118 20.16 -4.69 -10.71
N GLN A 119 19.09 -5.50 -10.72
CA GLN A 119 19.06 -6.66 -11.60
C GLN A 119 19.14 -6.14 -13.04
N PRO A 120 20.18 -6.52 -13.82
CA PRO A 120 20.19 -6.23 -15.24
C PRO A 120 18.94 -6.83 -15.85
N LYS A 121 18.27 -6.08 -16.73
CA LYS A 121 17.15 -6.61 -17.52
C LYS A 121 17.65 -7.86 -18.25
N GLU A 122 17.17 -9.03 -17.86
CA GLU A 122 17.34 -10.24 -18.66
C GLU A 122 16.78 -9.94 -20.03
N GLN A 123 17.67 -9.92 -21.03
CA GLN A 123 17.30 -9.95 -22.42
C GLN A 123 16.56 -11.27 -22.63
N GLN A 124 15.25 -11.18 -22.88
CA GLN A 124 14.49 -12.35 -23.28
C GLN A 124 15.03 -12.87 -24.61
N PRO A 125 15.17 -14.21 -24.77
CA PRO A 125 15.69 -14.84 -25.99
C PRO A 125 14.79 -14.61 -27.20
#